data_AF-A0A0W0TH46-F1
#
_entry.id   AF-A0A0W0TH46-F1
#
_cell.length_a   1.000
_cell.length_b   1.000
_cell.length_c   1.000
_cell.angle_alpha   90.00
_cell.angle_beta   90.00
_cell.angle_gamma   90.00
#
_symmetry.space_group_name_H-M   'P 1'
#
loop_
_entity.id
_entity.type
_entity.pdbx_description
1 polymer ?
#
loop_
_entity_poly.entity_id
_entity_poly.type
_entity_poly.pdbx_seq_one_letter_code
_entity_poly.pdbx_strand_id
1 'polypeptide(L)'
;MLGSIKRYAQPVLDSVEHNGKAVINFLDKVFGAIAGVTLFSLTSLVLNLLMTLAFLAFTLCVRVAVPIVAAFWAYKVTHSFSLTLFTTVMALGLSRLILPPLLVLGSVRLVLKAIEDLAYTVPHGLTEGYNKGLVQVAKQWWKIPFSFFSYLRAENESVRAINQDFFELPNSSFNSLQVALQRSFYHPQPNVKAKLTRQEYNDLEIAPTSTKFEPLTPAELESAAKISELSTVLTQYTNLNSRLDELETGKLDDELIVATAIENPILLVKQELQSGVWKAIPAYTKISDKETLWSWVSGDATNPFNRDPLVDTATTRYRYNVYQGKGSSQELRQAAETIRQKLLTPVLDQAQVSSSPVNDVVDTRTAGYFSLLSGFFSRGTGTVSAPVIKPTVTDTPFPL
;
A
#
# COMPACT_ATOMS: atom_id res chain seq x y z
N MET A 1 7.85 63.36 3.41
CA MET A 1 9.22 63.02 2.96
C MET A 1 9.73 61.64 3.41
N LEU A 2 9.25 61.03 4.50
CA LEU A 2 9.70 59.69 4.94
C LEU A 2 9.30 58.51 4.03
N GLY A 3 8.28 58.65 3.18
CA GLY A 3 7.83 57.58 2.27
C GLY A 3 8.74 57.32 1.06
N SER A 4 9.62 58.26 0.71
CA SER A 4 10.51 58.15 -0.46
C SER A 4 11.73 57.26 -0.17
N ILE A 5 12.29 57.36 1.04
CA ILE A 5 13.50 56.62 1.44
C ILE A 5 13.23 55.10 1.52
N LYS A 6 12.02 54.69 1.91
CA LYS A 6 11.63 53.27 2.00
C LYS A 6 11.64 52.55 0.64
N ARG A 7 11.35 53.24 -0.46
CA ARG A 7 11.30 52.62 -1.81
C ARG A 7 12.69 52.34 -2.39
N TYR A 8 13.72 53.07 -1.97
CA TYR A 8 15.09 52.84 -2.46
C TYR A 8 15.86 51.78 -1.65
N ALA A 9 15.48 51.52 -0.40
CA ALA A 9 16.12 50.51 0.43
C ALA A 9 15.59 49.07 0.20
N GLN A 10 14.32 48.94 -0.23
CA GLN A 10 13.66 47.65 -0.46
C GLN A 10 14.41 46.69 -1.42
N PRO A 11 14.87 47.12 -2.62
CA PRO A 11 15.51 46.19 -3.57
C PRO A 11 16.87 45.67 -3.09
N VAL A 12 17.56 46.42 -2.23
CA VAL A 12 18.84 45.97 -1.64
C VAL A 12 18.59 44.89 -0.57
N LEU A 13 17.54 45.05 0.25
CA LEU A 13 17.14 44.03 1.21
C LEU A 13 16.66 42.75 0.53
N ASP A 14 15.85 42.85 -0.52
CA ASP A 14 15.35 41.68 -1.26
C ASP A 14 16.50 40.91 -1.94
N SER A 15 17.52 41.60 -2.45
CA SER A 15 18.73 40.99 -3.04
C SER A 15 19.57 40.26 -1.99
N VAL A 16 19.76 40.85 -0.80
CA VAL A 16 20.49 40.21 0.30
C VAL A 16 19.75 38.97 0.80
N GLU A 17 18.42 39.02 0.92
CA GLU A 17 17.61 37.87 1.33
C GLU A 17 17.64 36.74 0.28
N HIS A 18 17.56 37.08 -1.01
CA HIS A 18 17.63 36.10 -2.09
C HIS A 18 18.99 35.39 -2.13
N ASN A 19 20.08 36.15 -2.03
CA ASN A 19 21.44 35.59 -1.98
C ASN A 19 21.66 34.74 -0.72
N GLY A 20 21.12 35.18 0.43
CA GLY A 20 21.18 34.41 1.68
C GLY A 20 20.48 33.05 1.55
N LYS A 21 19.26 33.02 0.99
CA LYS A 21 18.52 31.77 0.75
C LYS A 21 19.23 30.84 -0.23
N ALA A 22 19.81 31.39 -1.30
CA ALA A 22 20.57 30.61 -2.27
C ALA A 22 21.81 29.94 -1.64
N VAL A 23 22.56 30.67 -0.80
CA VAL A 23 23.73 30.15 -0.09
C VAL A 23 23.33 29.06 0.92
N ILE A 24 22.26 29.27 1.69
CA ILE A 24 21.76 28.27 2.64
C ILE A 24 21.32 27.00 1.92
N ASN A 25 20.56 27.12 0.82
CA ASN A 25 20.13 25.97 0.03
C ASN A 25 21.31 25.23 -0.60
N PHE A 26 22.33 25.94 -1.07
CA PHE A 26 23.55 25.32 -1.60
C PHE A 26 24.30 24.54 -0.53
N LEU A 27 24.49 25.14 0.65
CA LEU A 27 25.14 24.48 1.78
C LEU A 27 24.35 23.25 2.26
N ASP A 28 23.02 23.34 2.34
CA ASP A 28 22.18 22.20 2.73
C ASP A 28 22.31 21.03 1.74
N LYS A 29 22.43 21.29 0.44
CA LYS A 29 22.66 20.26 -0.57
C LYS A 29 24.05 19.65 -0.48
N VAL A 30 25.09 20.46 -0.27
CA VAL A 30 26.48 19.97 -0.15
C VAL A 30 26.64 19.14 1.12
N PHE A 31 26.17 19.64 2.27
CA PHE A 31 26.18 18.87 3.52
C PHE A 31 25.27 17.65 3.44
N GLY A 32 24.13 17.77 2.76
CA GLY A 32 23.24 16.64 2.46
C GLY A 32 23.94 15.55 1.67
N ALA A 33 24.70 15.88 0.63
CA ALA A 33 25.48 14.92 -0.16
C ALA A 33 26.58 14.23 0.67
N ILE A 34 27.35 15.00 1.46
CA ILE A 34 28.41 14.44 2.33
C ILE A 34 27.78 13.53 3.41
N ALA A 35 26.71 13.99 4.05
CA ALA A 35 25.97 13.20 5.03
C ALA A 35 25.35 11.95 4.39
N GLY A 36 24.81 12.05 3.18
CA GLY A 36 24.26 10.92 2.43
C GLY A 36 25.31 9.84 2.19
N VAL A 37 26.47 10.20 1.65
CA VAL A 37 27.56 9.22 1.40
C VAL A 37 28.01 8.56 2.71
N THR A 38 28.23 9.34 3.77
CA THR A 38 28.73 8.83 5.06
C THR A 38 27.69 7.96 5.77
N LEU A 39 26.44 8.42 5.89
CA LEU A 39 25.37 7.72 6.61
C LEU A 39 24.92 6.44 5.89
N PHE A 40 24.80 6.45 4.56
CA PHE A 40 24.45 5.23 3.82
C PHE A 40 25.58 4.20 3.85
N SER A 41 26.84 4.64 3.70
CA SER A 41 28.01 3.74 3.83
C SER A 41 28.09 3.12 5.23
N LEU A 42 27.87 3.94 6.28
CA LEU A 42 27.85 3.47 7.66
C LEU A 42 26.72 2.46 7.89
N THR A 43 25.54 2.70 7.32
CA THR A 43 24.39 1.79 7.41
C THR A 43 24.69 0.44 6.77
N SER A 44 25.27 0.45 5.57
CA SER A 44 25.71 -0.77 4.88
C SER A 44 26.72 -1.54 5.72
N LEU A 45 27.69 -0.84 6.33
CA LEU A 45 28.70 -1.47 7.18
C LEU A 45 28.09 -2.09 8.45
N VAL A 46 27.14 -1.40 9.09
CA VAL A 46 26.43 -1.93 10.27
C VAL A 46 25.60 -3.17 9.91
N LEU A 47 24.89 -3.15 8.78
CA LEU A 47 24.11 -4.30 8.31
C LEU A 47 25.02 -5.49 8.01
N ASN A 48 26.14 -5.27 7.32
CA ASN A 48 27.12 -6.32 7.02
C ASN A 48 27.78 -6.89 8.29
N LEU A 49 28.08 -6.05 9.28
CA LEU A 49 28.55 -6.50 10.60
C LEU A 49 27.50 -7.38 11.29
N LEU A 50 26.23 -6.97 11.27
CA LEU A 50 25.15 -7.71 11.91
C LEU A 50 24.90 -9.06 11.22
N MET A 51 24.95 -9.10 9.89
CA MET A 51 24.89 -10.35 9.11
C MET A 51 26.07 -11.28 9.42
N THR A 52 27.28 -10.73 9.60
CA THR A 52 28.47 -11.50 9.99
C THR A 52 28.32 -12.10 11.39
N LEU A 53 27.82 -11.31 12.35
CA LEU A 53 27.53 -11.79 13.70
C LEU A 53 26.45 -12.88 13.70
N ALA A 54 25.39 -12.70 12.92
CA ALA A 54 24.32 -13.70 12.77
C ALA A 54 24.86 -15.02 12.17
N PHE A 55 25.71 -14.94 11.15
CA PHE A 55 26.35 -16.10 10.54
C PHE A 55 27.27 -16.85 11.53
N LEU A 56 28.04 -16.11 12.35
CA LEU A 56 28.87 -16.68 13.40
C LEU A 56 28.00 -17.37 14.48
N ALA A 57 26.95 -16.70 14.94
CA ALA A 57 26.04 -17.24 15.94
C ALA A 57 25.33 -18.50 15.44
N PHE A 58 24.83 -18.48 14.19
CA PHE A 58 24.24 -19.64 13.54
C PHE A 58 25.24 -20.80 13.48
N THR A 59 26.48 -20.52 13.08
CA THR A 59 27.50 -21.56 12.98
C THR A 59 27.83 -22.18 14.35
N LEU A 60 27.90 -21.36 15.40
CA LEU A 60 28.10 -21.83 16.77
C LEU A 60 26.92 -22.67 17.24
N CYS A 61 25.69 -22.26 16.92
CA CYS A 61 24.47 -23.01 17.21
C CYS A 61 24.48 -24.38 16.52
N VAL A 62 24.75 -24.44 15.21
CA VAL A 62 24.86 -25.70 14.45
C VAL A 62 25.92 -26.61 15.05
N ARG A 63 27.08 -26.06 15.45
CA ARG A 63 28.17 -26.82 16.06
C ARG A 63 27.79 -27.48 17.38
N VAL A 64 26.88 -26.88 18.15
CA VAL A 64 26.38 -27.42 19.42
C VAL A 64 25.17 -28.33 19.21
N ALA A 65 24.22 -27.92 18.36
CA ALA A 65 22.95 -28.59 18.16
C ALA A 65 23.09 -29.91 17.39
N VAL A 66 23.92 -29.95 16.34
CA VAL A 66 24.05 -31.16 15.49
C VAL A 66 24.51 -32.39 16.28
N PRO A 67 25.57 -32.31 17.13
CA PRO A 67 25.95 -33.45 17.98
C PRO A 67 24.85 -33.91 18.93
N ILE A 68 24.10 -32.97 19.54
CA ILE A 68 23.02 -33.28 20.47
C ILE A 68 21.88 -34.02 19.76
N VAL A 69 21.46 -33.51 18.60
CA VAL A 69 20.41 -34.14 17.78
C VAL A 69 20.85 -35.52 17.28
N ALA A 70 22.09 -35.64 16.82
CA ALA A 70 22.66 -36.93 16.39
C ALA A 70 22.68 -37.95 17.53
N ALA A 71 23.11 -37.54 18.73
CA ALA A 71 23.11 -38.39 19.92
C ALA A 71 21.69 -38.86 20.28
N PHE A 72 20.73 -37.94 20.32
CA PHE A 72 19.34 -38.25 20.64
C PHE A 72 18.73 -39.23 19.63
N TRP A 73 18.98 -39.00 18.34
CA TRP A 73 18.48 -39.84 17.27
C TRP A 73 19.12 -41.25 17.30
N ALA A 74 20.44 -41.33 17.47
CA ALA A 74 21.14 -42.61 17.57
C ALA A 74 20.69 -43.44 18.78
N TYR A 75 20.47 -42.80 19.93
CA TYR A 75 19.94 -43.47 21.12
C TYR A 75 18.53 -44.02 20.89
N LYS A 76 17.66 -43.20 20.27
CA LYS A 76 16.28 -43.57 19.94
C LYS A 76 16.22 -44.79 19.02
N VAL A 77 17.12 -44.89 18.03
CA VAL A 77 17.11 -45.98 17.06
C VAL A 77 17.78 -47.26 17.59
N THR A 78 18.90 -47.13 18.31
CA THR A 78 19.76 -48.29 18.61
C THR A 78 19.67 -48.80 20.04
N HIS A 79 19.17 -47.97 20.97
CA HIS A 79 19.12 -48.24 22.43
C HIS A 79 20.47 -48.65 23.05
N SER A 80 21.58 -48.49 22.31
CA SER A 80 22.92 -48.86 22.73
C SER A 80 23.73 -47.61 23.03
N PHE A 81 24.27 -47.54 24.25
CA PHE A 81 25.10 -46.43 24.69
C PHE A 81 26.39 -46.31 23.86
N SER A 82 27.04 -47.43 23.55
CA SER A 82 28.30 -47.45 22.77
C SER A 82 28.11 -46.91 21.36
N LEU A 83 27.02 -47.29 20.69
CA LEU A 83 26.72 -46.83 19.33
C LEU A 83 26.30 -45.35 19.33
N THR A 84 25.59 -44.90 20.36
CA THR A 84 25.27 -43.49 20.59
C THR A 84 26.52 -42.64 20.77
N LEU A 85 27.49 -43.11 21.57
CA LEU A 85 28.75 -42.41 21.79
C LEU A 85 29.56 -42.35 20.49
N PHE A 86 29.67 -43.46 19.76
CA PHE A 86 30.39 -43.51 18.48
C PHE A 86 29.80 -42.55 17.43
N THR A 87 28.48 -42.55 17.25
CA THR A 87 27.79 -41.65 16.31
C THR A 87 27.95 -40.17 16.69
N THR A 88 27.92 -39.86 17.99
CA THR A 88 28.16 -38.49 18.48
C THR A 88 29.59 -38.03 18.20
N VAL A 89 30.59 -38.90 18.45
CA VAL A 89 32.00 -38.61 18.15
C VAL A 89 32.21 -38.44 16.64
N MET A 90 31.58 -39.28 15.81
CA MET A 90 31.63 -39.14 14.35
C MET A 90 30.97 -37.85 13.88
N ALA A 91 29.81 -37.47 14.42
CA ALA A 91 29.14 -36.21 14.10
C ALA A 91 30.00 -34.99 14.51
N LEU A 92 30.68 -35.05 15.66
CA LEU A 92 31.64 -34.03 16.08
C LEU A 92 32.84 -33.97 15.13
N GLY A 93 33.41 -35.11 14.74
CA GLY A 93 34.52 -35.18 13.78
C GLY A 93 34.15 -34.60 12.42
N LEU A 94 32.99 -34.99 11.89
CA LEU A 94 32.48 -34.51 10.61
C LEU A 94 32.14 -33.01 10.66
N SER A 95 31.51 -32.54 11.74
CA SER A 95 31.24 -31.11 11.90
C SER A 95 32.53 -30.28 11.92
N ARG A 96 33.59 -30.76 12.59
CA ARG A 96 34.91 -30.10 12.59
C ARG A 96 35.60 -30.11 11.24
N LEU A 97 35.29 -31.08 10.38
CA LEU A 97 35.84 -31.17 9.03
C LEU A 97 35.11 -30.23 8.05
N ILE A 98 33.78 -30.18 8.11
CA ILE A 98 32.94 -29.49 7.12
C ILE A 98 32.68 -28.01 7.47
N LEU A 99 32.49 -27.66 8.75
CA LEU A 99 32.16 -26.27 9.14
C LEU A 99 33.26 -25.27 8.77
N PRO A 100 34.56 -25.51 9.03
CA PRO A 100 35.58 -24.50 8.80
C PRO A 100 35.69 -24.08 7.32
N PRO A 101 35.69 -24.99 6.33
CA PRO A 101 35.61 -24.61 4.92
C PRO A 101 34.37 -23.78 4.58
N LEU A 102 33.19 -24.18 5.10
CA LEU A 102 31.94 -23.42 4.89
C LEU A 102 31.99 -22.02 5.52
N LEU A 103 32.59 -21.89 6.71
CA LEU A 103 32.81 -20.61 7.37
C LEU A 103 33.71 -19.70 6.53
N VAL A 104 34.81 -20.23 5.99
CA VAL A 104 35.73 -19.46 5.15
C VAL A 104 34.99 -19.00 3.88
N LEU A 105 34.30 -19.90 3.19
CA LEU A 105 33.54 -19.57 1.98
C LEU A 105 32.42 -18.55 2.25
N GLY A 106 31.67 -18.73 3.33
CA GLY A 106 30.62 -17.81 3.76
C GLY A 106 31.18 -16.43 4.13
N SER A 107 32.29 -16.38 4.86
CA SER A 107 32.96 -15.12 5.22
C SER A 107 33.47 -14.38 4.00
N VAL A 108 34.10 -15.07 3.04
CA VAL A 108 34.55 -14.46 1.78
C VAL A 108 33.36 -13.87 1.02
N ARG A 109 32.24 -14.60 0.92
CA ARG A 109 31.03 -14.07 0.29
C ARG A 109 30.46 -12.84 1.00
N LEU A 110 30.42 -12.85 2.33
CA LEU A 110 29.95 -11.69 3.09
C LEU A 110 30.83 -10.46 2.88
N VAL A 111 32.15 -10.63 2.83
CA VAL A 111 33.09 -9.53 2.53
C VAL A 111 32.88 -9.00 1.11
N LEU A 112 32.77 -9.88 0.11
CA LEU A 112 32.52 -9.45 -1.27
C LEU A 112 31.19 -8.69 -1.39
N LYS A 113 30.14 -9.19 -0.74
CA LYS A 113 28.84 -8.52 -0.70
C LYS A 113 28.92 -7.17 0.01
N ALA A 114 29.69 -7.06 1.09
CA ALA A 114 29.87 -5.80 1.78
C ALA A 114 30.58 -4.74 0.91
N ILE A 115 31.55 -5.16 0.09
CA ILE A 115 32.22 -4.28 -0.87
C ILE A 115 31.24 -3.85 -1.97
N GLU A 116 30.44 -4.79 -2.49
CA GLU A 116 29.42 -4.51 -3.51
C GLU A 116 28.35 -3.53 -2.98
N ASP A 117 27.79 -3.79 -1.80
CA ASP A 117 26.81 -2.91 -1.17
C ASP A 117 27.40 -1.51 -0.90
N LEU A 118 28.67 -1.44 -0.49
CA LEU A 118 29.36 -0.15 -0.32
C LEU A 118 29.49 0.59 -1.66
N ALA A 119 29.88 -0.11 -2.72
CA ALA A 119 30.03 0.47 -4.06
C ALA A 119 28.70 1.02 -4.61
N TYR A 120 27.57 0.37 -4.32
CA TYR A 120 26.24 0.86 -4.72
C TYR A 120 25.68 1.97 -3.82
N THR A 121 25.96 1.93 -2.52
CA THR A 121 25.40 2.91 -1.57
C THR A 121 26.05 4.28 -1.66
N VAL A 122 27.32 4.37 -2.06
CA VAL A 122 28.03 5.65 -2.23
C VAL A 122 27.38 6.56 -3.29
N PRO A 123 27.19 6.15 -4.56
CA PRO A 123 26.57 7.01 -5.56
C PRO A 123 25.11 7.32 -5.21
N HIS A 124 24.39 6.34 -4.65
CA HIS A 124 23.00 6.55 -4.25
C HIS A 124 22.89 7.58 -3.11
N GLY A 125 23.72 7.45 -2.07
CA GLY A 125 23.78 8.40 -0.96
C GLY A 125 24.16 9.80 -1.40
N LEU A 126 25.05 9.93 -2.39
CA LEU A 126 25.41 11.22 -2.98
C LEU A 126 24.22 11.87 -3.70
N THR A 127 23.55 11.13 -4.58
CA THR A 127 22.40 11.65 -5.35
C THR A 127 21.22 12.00 -4.44
N GLU A 128 20.89 11.12 -3.51
CA GLU A 128 19.79 11.30 -2.57
C GLU A 128 20.06 12.47 -1.62
N GLY A 129 21.28 12.56 -1.10
CA GLY A 129 21.66 13.63 -0.20
C GLY A 129 21.69 15.00 -0.86
N TYR A 130 22.13 15.07 -2.12
CA TYR A 130 22.11 16.30 -2.90
C TYR A 130 20.67 16.76 -3.21
N ASN A 131 19.77 15.82 -3.52
CA ASN A 131 18.40 16.13 -3.92
C ASN A 131 17.50 16.49 -2.73
N LYS A 132 17.68 15.83 -1.59
CA LYS A 132 16.77 15.93 -0.43
C LYS A 132 17.25 16.85 0.70
N GLY A 133 18.53 17.20 0.71
CA GLY A 133 19.14 18.03 1.77
C GLY A 133 19.42 17.28 3.07
N LEU A 134 20.15 17.91 3.98
CA LEU A 134 20.74 17.27 5.17
C LEU A 134 19.67 16.72 6.13
N VAL A 135 18.65 17.53 6.39
CA VAL A 135 17.63 17.22 7.41
C VAL A 135 16.83 15.97 7.03
N GLN A 136 16.52 15.80 5.75
CA GLN A 136 15.77 14.64 5.27
C GLN A 136 16.60 13.37 5.33
N VAL A 137 17.88 13.44 4.92
CA VAL A 137 18.81 12.31 5.01
C VAL A 137 18.99 11.86 6.47
N ALA A 138 19.20 12.79 7.39
CA ALA A 138 19.34 12.46 8.81
C ALA A 138 18.07 11.81 9.39
N LYS A 139 16.89 12.34 9.03
CA LYS A 139 15.60 11.78 9.45
C LYS A 139 15.35 10.38 8.88
N GLN A 140 15.75 10.14 7.63
CA GLN A 140 15.63 8.84 6.99
C GLN A 140 16.59 7.83 7.63
N TRP A 141 17.85 8.23 7.85
CA TRP A 141 18.85 7.40 8.51
C TRP A 141 18.42 6.94 9.90
N TRP A 142 17.84 7.83 10.71
CA TRP A 142 17.33 7.48 12.03
C TRP A 142 16.28 6.37 12.00
N LYS A 143 15.49 6.26 10.92
CA LYS A 143 14.42 5.25 10.79
C LYS A 143 14.94 3.87 10.39
N ILE A 144 16.06 3.79 9.68
CA ILE A 144 16.58 2.54 9.11
C ILE A 144 16.84 1.46 10.18
N PRO A 145 17.58 1.72 11.28
CA PRO A 145 17.81 0.68 12.28
C PRO A 145 16.50 0.18 12.92
N PHE A 146 15.54 1.05 13.18
CA PHE A 146 14.22 0.65 13.71
C PHE A 146 13.42 -0.19 12.72
N SER A 147 13.50 0.11 11.42
CA SER A 147 12.85 -0.70 10.39
C SER A 147 13.46 -2.10 10.25
N PHE A 148 14.78 -2.23 10.42
CA PHE A 148 15.46 -3.52 10.38
C PHE A 148 15.06 -4.43 11.56
N PHE A 149 14.98 -3.88 12.78
CA PHE A 149 14.46 -4.64 13.93
C PHE A 149 12.98 -4.99 13.76
N SER A 150 12.21 -4.12 13.11
CA SER A 150 10.81 -4.41 12.78
C SER A 150 10.71 -5.56 11.77
N TYR A 151 11.63 -5.61 10.79
CA TYR A 151 11.73 -6.70 9.82
C TYR A 151 12.08 -8.04 10.50
N LEU A 152 13.11 -8.07 11.35
CA LEU A 152 13.46 -9.27 12.12
C LEU A 152 12.34 -9.73 13.08
N ARG A 153 11.57 -8.78 13.62
CA ARG A 153 10.41 -9.10 14.48
C ARG A 153 9.22 -9.60 13.67
N ALA A 154 9.02 -9.12 12.45
CA ALA A 154 7.92 -9.52 11.56
C ALA A 154 8.12 -10.92 10.94
N GLU A 155 9.36 -11.42 10.91
CA GLU A 155 9.69 -12.73 10.31
C GLU A 155 9.04 -13.93 11.04
N ASN A 156 8.57 -13.75 12.29
CA ASN A 156 7.82 -14.77 13.01
C ASN A 156 6.31 -14.82 12.70
N GLU A 157 5.75 -13.87 11.93
CA GLU A 157 4.30 -13.85 11.69
C GLU A 157 3.84 -13.86 10.22
N SER A 158 4.67 -13.60 9.19
CA SER A 158 4.21 -13.80 7.80
C SER A 158 5.28 -13.66 6.70
N VAL A 159 5.89 -14.77 6.27
CA VAL A 159 6.72 -14.85 5.05
C VAL A 159 5.86 -14.81 3.75
N ARG A 160 4.62 -14.32 3.79
CA ARG A 160 3.73 -14.25 2.61
C ARG A 160 3.02 -12.92 2.36
N ALA A 161 3.18 -11.91 3.22
CA ALA A 161 2.54 -10.60 3.04
C ALA A 161 3.49 -9.50 2.55
N ILE A 162 4.80 -9.76 2.47
CA ILE A 162 5.79 -8.75 2.11
C ILE A 162 5.90 -8.69 0.58
N ASN A 163 4.90 -8.11 -0.07
CA ASN A 163 5.13 -7.46 -1.35
C ASN A 163 4.14 -6.34 -1.70
N GLN A 164 3.09 -6.09 -0.92
CA GLN A 164 2.17 -5.00 -1.21
C GLN A 164 1.75 -4.30 0.10
N ASP A 165 2.00 -2.99 0.17
CA ASP A 165 1.39 -2.01 1.09
C ASP A 165 1.87 -1.92 2.55
N PHE A 166 3.18 -1.71 2.79
CA PHE A 166 3.71 -1.48 4.15
C PHE A 166 3.88 -0.02 4.59
N PHE A 167 3.44 0.96 3.80
CA PHE A 167 3.39 2.35 4.26
C PHE A 167 1.93 2.78 4.37
N GLU A 168 1.46 2.88 5.62
CA GLU A 168 0.15 3.39 6.10
C GLU A 168 -0.88 2.35 6.52
N LEU A 169 -0.70 1.73 7.69
CA LEU A 169 -1.83 1.21 8.47
C LEU A 169 -1.79 1.74 9.91
N PRO A 170 -2.86 2.40 10.40
CA PRO A 170 -2.98 2.80 11.80
C PRO A 170 -3.22 1.59 12.72
N ASN A 171 -2.69 1.67 13.94
CA ASN A 171 -2.57 0.59 14.95
C ASN A 171 -3.86 -0.16 15.36
N SER A 172 -5.05 0.19 14.85
CA SER A 172 -6.32 -0.48 15.17
C SER A 172 -6.63 -1.69 14.28
N SER A 173 -5.78 -2.02 13.30
CA SER A 173 -6.06 -2.99 12.25
C SER A 173 -5.63 -4.44 12.53
N PHE A 174 -4.91 -4.72 13.63
CA PHE A 174 -4.37 -6.07 13.90
C PHE A 174 -5.46 -7.13 14.13
N ASN A 175 -6.53 -6.81 14.86
CA ASN A 175 -7.65 -7.74 15.07
C ASN A 175 -8.46 -7.97 13.79
N SER A 176 -8.59 -6.96 12.92
CA SER A 176 -9.23 -7.14 11.61
C SER A 176 -8.35 -7.97 10.66
N LEU A 177 -7.03 -7.85 10.76
CA LEU A 177 -6.06 -8.61 9.98
C LEU A 177 -6.09 -10.10 10.37
N GLN A 178 -6.18 -10.41 11.66
CA GLN A 178 -6.30 -11.78 12.14
C GLN A 178 -7.62 -12.44 11.68
N VAL A 179 -8.73 -11.70 11.70
CA VAL A 179 -10.03 -12.18 11.19
C VAL A 179 -10.01 -12.35 9.65
N ALA A 180 -9.33 -11.46 8.92
CA ALA A 180 -9.17 -11.57 7.46
C ALA A 180 -8.26 -12.75 7.08
N LEU A 181 -7.16 -12.98 7.82
CA LEU A 181 -6.26 -14.12 7.64
C LEU A 181 -6.95 -15.44 7.97
N GLN A 182 -7.70 -15.52 9.07
CA GLN A 182 -8.46 -16.73 9.38
C GLN A 182 -9.53 -17.05 8.32
N ARG A 183 -10.12 -16.03 7.68
CA ARG A 183 -11.07 -16.25 6.55
C ARG A 183 -10.39 -16.72 5.27
N SER A 184 -9.13 -16.33 5.00
CA SER A 184 -8.45 -16.69 3.76
C SER A 184 -7.95 -18.13 3.71
N PHE A 185 -7.68 -18.77 4.86
CA PHE A 185 -7.17 -20.16 4.90
C PHE A 185 -8.24 -21.24 4.81
N TYR A 186 -9.51 -20.93 5.09
CA TYR A 186 -10.60 -21.93 5.17
C TYR A 186 -11.69 -21.76 4.10
N HIS A 187 -11.52 -20.83 3.16
CA HIS A 187 -12.39 -20.77 1.99
C HIS A 187 -11.72 -21.50 0.83
N PRO A 188 -12.38 -22.48 0.19
CA PRO A 188 -11.91 -23.00 -1.07
C PRO A 188 -11.72 -21.79 -1.98
N GLN A 189 -10.48 -21.56 -2.44
CA GLN A 189 -10.25 -20.47 -3.36
C GLN A 189 -11.19 -20.70 -4.54
N PRO A 190 -12.01 -19.70 -4.91
CA PRO A 190 -12.88 -19.85 -6.07
C PRO A 190 -11.99 -20.34 -7.21
N ASN A 191 -12.49 -21.32 -7.96
CA ASN A 191 -11.76 -21.89 -9.09
C ASN A 191 -11.69 -20.80 -10.16
N VAL A 192 -10.78 -19.84 -9.99
CA VAL A 192 -10.65 -18.65 -10.84
C VAL A 192 -10.25 -19.18 -12.20
N LYS A 193 -11.08 -18.92 -13.21
CA LYS A 193 -10.71 -19.24 -14.59
C LYS A 193 -9.36 -18.59 -14.87
N ALA A 194 -8.38 -19.41 -15.25
CA ALA A 194 -7.03 -18.90 -15.49
C ALA A 194 -6.94 -17.98 -16.71
N LYS A 195 -7.91 -18.04 -17.64
CA LYS A 195 -7.88 -17.31 -18.92
C LYS A 195 -9.28 -16.85 -19.31
N LEU A 196 -9.36 -15.68 -19.93
CA LEU A 196 -10.59 -15.16 -20.55
C LEU A 196 -10.59 -15.47 -22.05
N THR A 197 -11.73 -15.91 -22.57
CA THR A 197 -11.98 -15.96 -24.02
C THR A 197 -12.20 -14.55 -24.57
N ARG A 198 -12.04 -14.35 -25.89
CA ARG A 198 -12.22 -13.02 -26.50
C ARG A 198 -13.65 -12.50 -26.31
N GLN A 199 -14.63 -13.40 -26.31
CA GLN A 199 -16.02 -13.04 -26.04
C GLN A 199 -16.19 -12.56 -24.59
N GLU A 200 -15.70 -13.31 -23.61
CA GLU A 200 -15.78 -12.89 -22.20
C GLU A 200 -15.03 -11.58 -21.94
N TYR A 201 -13.91 -11.34 -22.63
CA TYR A 201 -13.18 -10.06 -22.57
C TYR A 201 -14.00 -8.91 -23.16
N ASN A 202 -14.67 -9.13 -24.29
CA ASN A 202 -15.56 -8.13 -24.89
C ASN A 202 -16.78 -7.86 -23.99
N ASP A 203 -17.26 -8.87 -23.25
CA ASP A 203 -18.35 -8.73 -22.27
C ASP A 203 -17.95 -7.89 -21.04
N LEU A 204 -16.65 -7.62 -20.83
CA LEU A 204 -16.18 -6.66 -19.83
C LEU A 204 -16.41 -5.19 -20.25
N GLU A 205 -16.69 -4.94 -21.54
CA GLU A 205 -16.95 -3.59 -22.04
C GLU A 205 -18.31 -3.08 -21.54
N ILE A 206 -18.31 -1.91 -20.88
CA ILE A 206 -19.55 -1.20 -20.54
C ILE A 206 -19.84 -0.17 -21.63
N ALA A 207 -21.07 -0.19 -22.14
CA ALA A 207 -21.56 0.90 -22.97
C ALA A 207 -21.66 2.20 -22.15
N PRO A 208 -21.05 3.31 -22.59
CA PRO A 208 -21.09 4.57 -21.85
C PRO A 208 -22.54 5.03 -21.67
N THR A 209 -22.99 5.14 -20.41
CA THR A 209 -24.40 5.43 -20.07
C THR A 209 -24.84 6.85 -20.48
N SER A 210 -23.89 7.77 -20.68
CA SER A 210 -24.12 9.12 -21.22
C SER A 210 -22.78 9.79 -21.51
N THR A 211 -22.67 10.47 -22.65
CA THR A 211 -21.48 11.26 -23.04
C THR A 211 -21.47 12.67 -22.44
N LYS A 212 -22.58 13.13 -21.85
CA LYS A 212 -22.64 14.47 -21.23
C LYS A 212 -22.01 14.43 -19.85
N PHE A 213 -20.72 14.72 -19.79
CA PHE A 213 -19.99 15.00 -18.56
C PHE A 213 -19.46 16.43 -18.60
N GLU A 214 -19.77 17.17 -17.55
CA GLU A 214 -19.21 18.51 -17.33
C GLU A 214 -18.20 18.43 -16.18
N PRO A 215 -16.89 18.62 -16.46
CA PRO A 215 -15.87 18.69 -15.43
C PRO A 215 -16.19 19.76 -14.38
N LEU A 216 -15.66 19.58 -13.17
CA LEU A 216 -15.76 20.60 -12.13
C LEU A 216 -15.06 21.89 -12.57
N THR A 217 -15.74 23.01 -12.37
CA THR A 217 -15.20 24.36 -12.63
C THR A 217 -14.13 24.72 -11.59
N PRO A 218 -13.21 25.66 -11.89
CA PRO A 218 -12.23 26.13 -10.92
C PRO A 218 -12.87 26.63 -9.60
N ALA A 219 -14.01 27.32 -9.68
CA ALA A 219 -14.75 27.80 -8.52
C ALA A 219 -15.33 26.67 -7.65
N GLU A 220 -15.81 25.59 -8.27
CA GLU A 220 -16.24 24.39 -7.55
C GLU A 220 -15.05 23.71 -6.85
N LEU A 221 -13.90 23.61 -7.51
CA LEU A 221 -12.69 23.01 -6.94
C LEU A 221 -12.19 23.81 -5.72
N GLU A 222 -12.14 25.14 -5.83
CA GLU A 222 -11.75 26.03 -4.73
C GLU A 222 -12.74 25.97 -3.55
N SER A 223 -14.03 25.81 -3.84
CA SER A 223 -15.05 25.69 -2.80
C SER A 223 -14.99 24.32 -2.11
N ALA A 224 -14.80 23.24 -2.89
CA ALA A 224 -14.66 21.89 -2.36
C ALA A 224 -13.41 21.72 -1.50
N ALA A 225 -12.31 22.40 -1.85
CA ALA A 225 -11.07 22.39 -1.08
C ALA A 225 -11.22 22.95 0.35
N LYS A 226 -12.26 23.75 0.61
CA LYS A 226 -12.56 24.30 1.94
C LYS A 226 -13.33 23.34 2.83
N ILE A 227 -13.86 22.24 2.28
CA ILE A 227 -14.64 21.23 3.00
C ILE A 227 -13.74 20.04 3.29
N SER A 228 -13.37 19.83 4.55
CA SER A 228 -12.40 18.81 4.95
C SER A 228 -12.87 17.38 4.59
N GLU A 229 -14.17 17.12 4.64
CA GLU A 229 -14.79 15.84 4.27
C GLU A 229 -14.62 15.50 2.78
N LEU A 230 -14.41 16.51 1.92
CA LEU A 230 -14.22 16.31 0.48
C LEU A 230 -12.75 16.14 0.08
N SER A 231 -11.80 16.34 0.99
CA SER A 231 -10.36 16.32 0.67
C SER A 231 -9.90 15.07 -0.08
N THR A 232 -10.34 13.88 0.36
CA THR A 232 -10.01 12.60 -0.27
C THR A 232 -10.62 12.49 -1.67
N VAL A 233 -11.92 12.77 -1.82
CA VAL A 233 -12.64 12.67 -3.10
C VAL A 233 -12.10 13.69 -4.11
N LEU A 234 -11.79 14.90 -3.64
CA LEU A 234 -11.18 15.95 -4.45
C LEU A 234 -9.79 15.53 -4.95
N THR A 235 -8.96 14.93 -4.09
CA THR A 235 -7.64 14.43 -4.48
C THR A 235 -7.74 13.31 -5.52
N GLN A 236 -8.69 12.39 -5.35
CA GLN A 236 -8.95 11.32 -6.32
C GLN A 236 -9.42 11.88 -7.66
N TYR A 237 -10.34 12.84 -7.63
CA TYR A 237 -10.84 13.54 -8.81
C TYR A 237 -9.71 14.26 -9.56
N THR A 238 -8.89 15.06 -8.87
CA THR A 238 -7.83 15.85 -9.51
C THR A 238 -6.73 14.94 -10.07
N ASN A 239 -6.36 13.89 -9.34
CA ASN A 239 -5.39 12.90 -9.81
C ASN A 239 -5.89 12.20 -11.09
N LEU A 240 -7.09 11.63 -11.07
CA LEU A 240 -7.66 10.97 -12.25
C LEU A 240 -7.85 11.95 -13.41
N ASN A 241 -8.30 13.18 -13.16
CA ASN A 241 -8.43 14.19 -14.21
C ASN A 241 -7.07 14.52 -14.85
N SER A 242 -6.02 14.71 -14.05
CA SER A 242 -4.66 14.97 -14.55
C SER A 242 -4.12 13.83 -15.41
N ARG A 243 -4.33 12.57 -15.00
CA ARG A 243 -3.92 11.40 -15.80
C ARG A 243 -4.66 11.33 -17.13
N LEU A 244 -5.95 11.70 -17.15
CA LEU A 244 -6.72 11.79 -18.38
C LEU A 244 -6.26 12.97 -19.28
N ASP A 245 -5.82 14.08 -18.70
CA ASP A 245 -5.18 15.17 -19.45
C ASP A 245 -3.86 14.71 -20.10
N GLU A 246 -3.05 13.93 -19.38
CA GLU A 246 -1.82 13.32 -19.91
C GLU A 246 -2.11 12.35 -21.06
N LEU A 247 -3.18 11.55 -20.94
CA LEU A 247 -3.67 10.67 -22.01
C LEU A 247 -4.06 11.45 -23.26
N GLU A 248 -4.84 12.54 -23.11
CA GLU A 248 -5.26 13.38 -24.24
C GLU A 248 -4.06 14.06 -24.94
N THR A 249 -2.98 14.33 -24.20
CA THR A 249 -1.73 14.87 -24.79
C THR A 249 -0.77 13.81 -25.33
N GLY A 250 -1.11 12.52 -25.23
CA GLY A 250 -0.27 11.41 -25.68
C GLY A 250 1.02 11.22 -24.88
N LYS A 251 1.06 11.72 -23.63
CA LYS A 251 2.23 11.62 -22.75
C LYS A 251 2.14 10.48 -21.74
N LEU A 252 0.98 9.82 -21.67
CA LEU A 252 0.71 8.75 -20.73
C LEU A 252 1.07 7.39 -21.36
N ASP A 253 1.91 6.62 -20.68
CA ASP A 253 2.17 5.21 -20.98
C ASP A 253 1.10 4.31 -20.32
N ASP A 254 0.98 3.07 -20.78
CA ASP A 254 0.06 2.08 -20.20
C ASP A 254 0.36 1.84 -18.71
N GLU A 255 -0.66 2.07 -17.86
CA GLU A 255 -0.52 1.97 -16.40
C GLU A 255 -0.51 0.53 -15.87
N LEU A 256 -0.97 -0.43 -16.68
CA LEU A 256 -0.99 -1.84 -16.35
C LEU A 256 0.26 -2.56 -16.88
N ILE A 257 0.76 -2.15 -18.05
CA ILE A 257 1.94 -2.75 -18.70
C ILE A 257 2.96 -1.65 -19.04
N VAL A 258 3.91 -1.46 -18.13
CA VAL A 258 4.93 -0.40 -18.17
C VAL A 258 5.66 -0.35 -19.52
N ALA A 259 5.95 0.87 -20.00
CA ALA A 259 6.69 1.15 -21.23
C ALA A 259 5.99 0.68 -22.53
N THR A 260 4.66 0.56 -22.49
CA THR A 260 3.83 0.29 -23.68
C THR A 260 3.04 1.54 -24.04
N ALA A 261 3.05 1.92 -25.31
CA ALA A 261 2.26 3.03 -25.81
C ALA A 261 0.76 2.66 -25.84
N ILE A 262 -0.11 3.66 -25.64
CA ILE A 262 -1.57 3.47 -25.68
C ILE A 262 -2.11 3.89 -27.06
N GLU A 263 -2.63 2.95 -27.84
CA GLU A 263 -3.22 3.22 -29.16
C GLU A 263 -4.75 3.28 -29.08
N ASN A 264 -5.36 2.33 -28.36
CA ASN A 264 -6.79 2.16 -28.17
C ASN A 264 -7.12 2.29 -26.67
N PRO A 265 -7.21 3.52 -26.14
CA PRO A 265 -7.33 3.75 -24.71
C PRO A 265 -8.62 3.18 -24.14
N ILE A 266 -8.49 2.46 -23.02
CA ILE A 266 -9.59 1.98 -22.21
C ILE A 266 -9.41 2.42 -20.75
N LEU A 267 -10.54 2.60 -20.06
CA LEU A 267 -10.59 2.87 -18.64
C LEU A 267 -11.07 1.62 -17.91
N LEU A 268 -10.14 0.85 -17.36
CA LEU A 268 -10.45 -0.33 -16.55
C LEU A 268 -10.86 0.13 -15.14
N VAL A 269 -12.10 -0.13 -14.77
CA VAL A 269 -12.73 0.28 -13.51
C VAL A 269 -13.08 -0.95 -12.69
N LYS A 270 -12.65 -0.96 -11.42
CA LYS A 270 -13.16 -1.90 -10.42
C LYS A 270 -14.49 -1.38 -9.89
N GLN A 271 -15.53 -2.20 -9.91
CA GLN A 271 -16.86 -1.88 -9.40
C GLN A 271 -17.20 -2.73 -8.18
N GLU A 272 -17.95 -2.14 -7.25
CA GLU A 272 -18.54 -2.81 -6.10
C GLU A 272 -20.06 -2.67 -6.13
N LEU A 273 -20.78 -3.75 -5.79
CA LEU A 273 -22.23 -3.76 -5.70
C LEU A 273 -22.67 -3.11 -4.39
N GLN A 274 -23.18 -1.88 -4.47
CA GLN A 274 -23.67 -1.13 -3.31
C GLN A 274 -25.16 -0.84 -3.47
N SER A 275 -25.97 -1.37 -2.57
CA SER A 275 -27.44 -1.20 -2.59
C SER A 275 -28.07 -1.59 -3.95
N GLY A 276 -27.57 -2.66 -4.57
CA GLY A 276 -28.05 -3.15 -5.87
C GLY A 276 -27.52 -2.38 -7.09
N VAL A 277 -26.68 -1.36 -6.89
CA VAL A 277 -26.07 -0.56 -7.96
C VAL A 277 -24.57 -0.75 -7.98
N TRP A 278 -24.01 -1.01 -9.17
CA TRP A 278 -22.57 -1.10 -9.35
C TRP A 278 -21.92 0.29 -9.35
N LYS A 279 -21.11 0.58 -8.33
CA LYS A 279 -20.37 1.84 -8.20
C LYS A 279 -18.89 1.63 -8.42
N ALA A 280 -18.20 2.63 -8.98
CA ALA A 280 -16.76 2.56 -9.15
C ALA A 280 -16.09 2.66 -7.77
N ILE A 281 -15.07 1.83 -7.55
CA ILE A 281 -14.23 1.95 -6.35
C ILE A 281 -13.23 3.10 -6.60
N PRO A 282 -13.19 4.12 -5.74
CA PRO A 282 -12.33 5.28 -5.95
C PRO A 282 -10.83 4.92 -5.94
N ALA A 283 -10.04 5.59 -6.77
CA ALA A 283 -8.61 5.38 -6.99
C ALA A 283 -8.21 4.02 -7.61
N TYR A 284 -9.17 3.23 -8.11
CA TYR A 284 -8.89 1.94 -8.77
C TYR A 284 -8.97 2.00 -10.30
N THR A 285 -9.40 3.13 -10.90
CA THR A 285 -9.40 3.26 -12.36
C THR A 285 -7.97 3.25 -12.91
N LYS A 286 -7.74 2.34 -13.86
CA LYS A 286 -6.49 2.19 -14.60
C LYS A 286 -6.69 2.52 -16.07
N ILE A 287 -5.73 3.23 -16.65
CA ILE A 287 -5.69 3.60 -18.06
C ILE A 287 -4.73 2.64 -18.77
N SER A 288 -5.21 1.97 -19.81
CA SER A 288 -4.44 0.95 -20.54
C SER A 288 -4.88 0.88 -21.99
N ASP A 289 -4.12 0.18 -22.83
CA ASP A 289 -4.50 -0.15 -24.19
C ASP A 289 -5.37 -1.42 -24.25
N LYS A 290 -6.41 -1.39 -25.08
CA LYS A 290 -7.36 -2.51 -25.25
C LYS A 290 -6.67 -3.82 -25.65
N GLU A 291 -5.81 -3.77 -26.66
CA GLU A 291 -5.17 -4.98 -27.17
C GLU A 291 -4.03 -5.46 -26.26
N THR A 292 -3.33 -4.53 -25.62
CA THR A 292 -2.35 -4.83 -24.58
C THR A 292 -3.00 -5.57 -23.40
N LEU A 293 -4.13 -5.07 -22.88
CA LEU A 293 -4.87 -5.77 -21.83
C LEU A 293 -5.38 -7.13 -22.30
N TRP A 294 -5.91 -7.24 -23.53
CA TRP A 294 -6.33 -8.53 -24.09
C TRP A 294 -5.19 -9.55 -24.11
N SER A 295 -4.00 -9.14 -24.58
CA SER A 295 -2.83 -10.01 -24.66
C SER A 295 -2.50 -10.62 -23.29
N TRP A 296 -2.61 -9.81 -22.23
CA TRP A 296 -2.45 -10.26 -20.85
C TRP A 296 -3.54 -11.24 -20.43
N VAL A 297 -4.81 -10.86 -20.57
CA VAL A 297 -5.93 -11.63 -20.00
C VAL A 297 -6.22 -12.94 -20.72
N SER A 298 -5.71 -13.08 -21.95
CA SER A 298 -5.71 -14.33 -22.70
C SER A 298 -4.75 -15.38 -22.10
N GLY A 299 -3.73 -14.93 -21.36
CA GLY A 299 -2.77 -15.76 -20.64
C GLY A 299 -3.11 -15.93 -19.16
N ASP A 300 -3.56 -14.85 -18.52
CA ASP A 300 -3.88 -14.77 -17.10
C ASP A 300 -5.06 -13.81 -16.84
N ALA A 301 -6.23 -14.34 -16.47
CA ALA A 301 -7.44 -13.56 -16.20
C ALA A 301 -7.42 -12.79 -14.87
N THR A 302 -6.27 -12.30 -14.46
CA THR A 302 -6.08 -11.45 -13.29
C THR A 302 -5.56 -10.07 -13.69
N ASN A 303 -5.83 -9.08 -12.84
CA ASN A 303 -5.31 -7.74 -13.01
C ASN A 303 -3.77 -7.75 -12.81
N PRO A 304 -2.97 -7.19 -13.76
CA PRO A 304 -1.51 -7.25 -13.70
C PRO A 304 -0.88 -6.65 -12.43
N PHE A 305 -1.55 -5.67 -11.83
CA PHE A 305 -1.00 -4.89 -10.71
C PHE A 305 -1.29 -5.53 -9.35
N ASN A 306 -2.54 -5.95 -9.10
CA ASN A 306 -2.98 -6.45 -7.80
C ASN A 306 -3.36 -7.94 -7.80
N ARG A 307 -3.31 -8.61 -8.96
CA ARG A 307 -3.65 -10.03 -9.16
C ARG A 307 -5.09 -10.39 -8.78
N ASP A 308 -5.98 -9.40 -8.68
CA ASP A 308 -7.40 -9.67 -8.50
C ASP A 308 -7.97 -10.37 -9.75
N PRO A 309 -8.88 -11.34 -9.59
CA PRO A 309 -9.57 -11.93 -10.73
C PRO A 309 -10.40 -10.88 -11.46
N LEU A 310 -10.29 -10.84 -12.79
CA LEU A 310 -11.14 -10.01 -13.65
C LEU A 310 -12.55 -10.60 -13.82
N VAL A 311 -12.71 -11.87 -13.44
CA VAL A 311 -14.00 -12.59 -13.41
C VAL A 311 -14.89 -12.00 -12.31
N ASP A 312 -16.17 -11.86 -12.61
CA ASP A 312 -17.17 -11.34 -11.67
C ASP A 312 -17.23 -12.18 -10.38
N THR A 313 -17.32 -11.48 -9.26
CA THR A 313 -17.65 -12.05 -7.96
C THR A 313 -19.03 -11.57 -7.52
N ALA A 314 -19.54 -12.10 -6.40
CA ALA A 314 -20.83 -11.68 -5.86
C ALA A 314 -20.88 -10.18 -5.46
N THR A 315 -19.73 -9.57 -5.16
CA THR A 315 -19.66 -8.20 -4.62
C THR A 315 -18.81 -7.26 -5.45
N THR A 316 -17.84 -7.76 -6.22
CA THR A 316 -16.93 -6.94 -7.02
C THR A 316 -16.78 -7.47 -8.43
N ARG A 317 -16.54 -6.57 -9.38
CA ARG A 317 -16.26 -6.93 -10.78
C ARG A 317 -15.36 -5.89 -11.45
N TYR A 318 -14.65 -6.31 -12.49
CA TYR A 318 -13.90 -5.39 -13.34
C TYR A 318 -14.62 -5.16 -14.65
N ARG A 319 -14.65 -3.92 -15.10
CA ARG A 319 -15.24 -3.53 -16.37
C ARG A 319 -14.42 -2.43 -17.01
N TYR A 320 -14.42 -2.33 -18.33
CA TYR A 320 -13.74 -1.23 -19.00
C TYR A 320 -14.70 -0.40 -19.86
N ASN A 321 -14.40 0.89 -19.99
CA ASN A 321 -15.03 1.76 -20.98
C ASN A 321 -14.00 2.12 -22.05
N VAL A 322 -14.38 2.04 -23.33
CA VAL A 322 -13.56 2.63 -24.40
C VAL A 322 -13.50 4.14 -24.20
N TYR A 323 -12.30 4.69 -24.19
CA TYR A 323 -12.11 6.10 -23.90
C TYR A 323 -12.49 6.97 -25.11
N GLN A 324 -13.53 7.78 -24.93
CA GLN A 324 -14.02 8.77 -25.92
C GLN A 324 -13.90 10.21 -25.39
N GLY A 325 -13.08 10.41 -24.36
CA GLY A 325 -12.96 11.65 -23.58
C GLY A 325 -13.36 11.45 -22.13
N LYS A 326 -13.11 12.48 -21.29
CA LYS A 326 -13.27 12.42 -19.83
C LYS A 326 -14.63 11.91 -19.33
N GLY A 327 -15.70 12.13 -20.08
CA GLY A 327 -17.04 11.63 -19.74
C GLY A 327 -17.19 10.11 -19.73
N SER A 328 -16.27 9.40 -20.38
CA SER A 328 -16.21 7.93 -20.37
C SER A 328 -15.82 7.37 -18.99
N SER A 329 -15.20 8.19 -18.13
CA SER A 329 -14.78 7.78 -16.79
C SER A 329 -15.95 7.75 -15.82
N GLN A 330 -16.34 6.55 -15.39
CA GLN A 330 -17.37 6.38 -14.37
C GLN A 330 -16.93 6.96 -13.01
N GLU A 331 -15.69 6.71 -12.60
CA GLU A 331 -15.15 7.19 -11.32
C GLU A 331 -15.14 8.72 -11.27
N LEU A 332 -14.68 9.37 -12.35
CA LEU A 332 -14.64 10.83 -12.43
C LEU A 332 -16.03 11.47 -12.35
N ARG A 333 -17.02 10.87 -13.02
CA ARG A 333 -18.43 11.30 -12.96
C ARG A 333 -18.99 11.18 -11.55
N GLN A 334 -18.79 10.04 -10.90
CA GLN A 334 -19.29 9.79 -9.54
C GLN A 334 -18.62 10.71 -8.51
N ALA A 335 -17.32 10.98 -8.65
CA ALA A 335 -16.61 11.94 -7.82
C ALA A 335 -17.12 13.37 -8.00
N ALA A 336 -17.32 13.82 -9.24
CA ALA A 336 -17.88 15.15 -9.53
C ALA A 336 -19.30 15.32 -8.98
N GLU A 337 -20.16 14.30 -9.13
CA GLU A 337 -21.51 14.30 -8.58
C GLU A 337 -21.49 14.39 -7.04
N THR A 338 -20.63 13.60 -6.39
CA THR A 338 -20.48 13.62 -4.92
C THR A 338 -20.05 15.00 -4.42
N ILE A 339 -19.08 15.62 -5.09
CA ILE A 339 -18.60 16.97 -4.75
C ILE A 339 -19.73 17.99 -4.93
N ARG A 340 -20.44 17.99 -6.06
CA ARG A 340 -21.55 18.90 -6.32
C ARG A 340 -22.68 18.75 -5.31
N GLN A 341 -23.07 17.52 -4.96
CA GLN A 341 -24.10 17.26 -3.95
C GLN A 341 -23.72 17.85 -2.57
N LYS A 342 -22.45 17.73 -2.19
CA LYS A 342 -21.94 18.28 -0.93
C LYS A 342 -21.84 19.81 -0.94
N LEU A 343 -21.46 20.41 -2.07
CA LEU A 343 -21.46 21.86 -2.24
C LEU A 343 -22.87 22.46 -2.20
N LEU A 344 -23.87 21.72 -2.69
CA LEU A 344 -25.28 22.14 -2.66
C LEU A 344 -25.95 21.97 -1.30
N THR A 345 -25.38 21.15 -0.40
CA THR A 345 -25.95 20.95 0.94
C THR A 345 -25.60 22.17 1.79
N PRO A 346 -26.57 23.06 2.10
CA PRO A 346 -26.27 24.25 2.89
C PRO A 346 -25.77 23.82 4.28
N VAL A 347 -24.81 24.58 4.81
CA VAL A 347 -24.20 24.43 6.15
C VAL A 347 -25.27 24.61 7.24
N LEU A 348 -26.15 23.61 7.42
CA LEU A 348 -27.18 23.61 8.46
C LEU A 348 -26.58 23.38 9.86
N ASP A 349 -25.33 22.90 9.94
CA ASP A 349 -24.69 22.54 11.22
C ASP A 349 -24.01 23.70 11.95
N GLN A 350 -23.94 24.91 11.38
CA GLN A 350 -23.41 26.08 12.09
C GLN A 350 -24.47 26.88 12.88
N ALA A 351 -25.76 26.53 12.78
CA ALA A 351 -26.82 27.21 13.52
C ALA A 351 -27.18 26.58 14.88
N GLN A 352 -26.64 25.41 15.25
CA GLN A 352 -27.04 24.70 16.50
C GLN A 352 -26.03 24.75 17.67
N VAL A 353 -24.89 25.44 17.56
CA VAL A 353 -23.87 25.49 18.64
C VAL A 353 -23.95 26.77 19.50
N SER A 354 -24.94 27.65 19.30
CA SER A 354 -25.07 28.89 20.08
C SER A 354 -26.34 29.02 20.94
N SER A 355 -27.03 27.93 21.25
CA SER A 355 -28.07 27.95 22.30
C SER A 355 -28.11 26.70 23.16
N SER A 356 -27.68 26.87 24.40
CA SER A 356 -28.21 26.13 25.56
C SER A 356 -28.10 27.04 26.80
N PRO A 357 -28.92 26.87 27.85
CA PRO A 357 -29.95 25.84 28.03
C PRO A 357 -31.30 26.41 28.54
N VAL A 358 -32.44 25.78 28.20
CA VAL A 358 -33.59 25.75 29.11
C VAL A 358 -34.29 24.40 28.96
N ASN A 359 -34.50 23.75 30.11
CA ASN A 359 -35.27 22.53 30.30
C ASN A 359 -36.65 22.64 29.63
N ASP A 360 -37.07 21.65 28.85
CA ASP A 360 -38.35 21.01 29.14
C ASP A 360 -38.53 19.66 28.44
N VAL A 361 -39.43 18.92 29.07
CA VAL A 361 -39.81 17.52 28.94
C VAL A 361 -40.73 17.31 27.73
N VAL A 362 -40.62 16.14 27.06
CA VAL A 362 -41.59 15.53 26.10
C VAL A 362 -41.58 16.18 24.69
N ASP A 363 -41.54 15.50 23.53
CA ASP A 363 -42.15 14.23 23.12
C ASP A 363 -41.36 13.58 21.95
N THR A 364 -41.38 12.25 21.86
CA THR A 364 -40.71 11.48 20.81
C THR A 364 -41.69 11.11 19.70
N ARG A 365 -41.57 11.73 18.52
CA ARG A 365 -41.92 11.16 17.21
C ARG A 365 -41.52 12.14 16.10
N THR A 366 -41.14 11.60 14.95
CA THR A 366 -40.78 12.28 13.68
C THR A 366 -39.38 12.92 13.56
N ALA A 367 -38.35 12.07 13.38
CA ALA A 367 -37.15 12.43 12.60
C ALA A 367 -36.42 11.16 12.14
N GLY A 368 -36.91 10.52 11.07
CA GLY A 368 -36.26 9.36 10.46
C GLY A 368 -35.94 9.65 9.00
N TYR A 369 -34.81 10.32 8.73
CA TYR A 369 -34.14 10.29 7.41
C TYR A 369 -32.65 10.69 7.48
N PHE A 370 -32.14 11.25 8.58
CA PHE A 370 -30.74 11.71 8.69
C PHE A 370 -29.81 10.83 9.56
N SER A 371 -30.27 9.72 10.13
CA SER A 371 -29.43 8.85 10.96
C SER A 371 -28.55 7.86 10.18
N LEU A 372 -28.48 7.94 8.85
CA LEU A 372 -27.71 7.00 8.01
C LEU A 372 -26.28 7.44 7.69
N LEU A 373 -25.84 8.64 8.06
CA LEU A 373 -24.48 9.12 7.78
C LEU A 373 -23.58 9.26 9.01
N SER A 374 -24.10 9.15 10.24
CA SER A 374 -23.30 9.19 11.47
C SER A 374 -22.77 7.82 11.93
N GLY A 375 -23.13 6.73 11.23
CA GLY A 375 -22.71 5.37 11.59
C GLY A 375 -21.26 5.00 11.25
N PHE A 376 -20.48 5.88 10.60
CA PHE A 376 -19.14 5.54 10.11
C PHE A 376 -17.96 5.89 11.04
N PHE A 377 -18.16 6.68 12.11
CA PHE A 377 -17.06 7.09 13.00
C PHE A 377 -17.31 6.92 14.50
N SER A 378 -18.11 5.93 14.92
CA SER A 378 -18.11 5.51 16.33
C SER A 378 -18.35 4.01 16.47
N ARG A 379 -17.27 3.23 16.56
CA ARG A 379 -17.30 1.90 17.17
C ARG A 379 -16.81 2.02 18.61
N GLY A 380 -17.72 2.41 19.49
CA GLY A 380 -17.65 2.06 20.90
C GLY A 380 -17.90 0.56 21.06
N THR A 381 -17.11 -0.08 21.92
CA THR A 381 -17.25 -1.47 22.33
C THR A 381 -18.61 -1.70 23.00
N GLY A 382 -19.53 -2.34 22.28
CA GLY A 382 -20.78 -2.85 22.83
C GLY A 382 -20.91 -4.34 22.49
N THR A 383 -20.71 -5.19 23.49
CA THR A 383 -21.10 -6.61 23.45
C THR A 383 -22.60 -6.70 23.28
N VAL A 384 -23.05 -7.20 22.12
CA VAL A 384 -24.46 -7.59 21.91
C VAL A 384 -24.49 -9.10 21.71
N SER A 385 -25.11 -9.78 22.66
CA SER A 385 -25.42 -11.20 22.63
C SER A 385 -26.33 -11.52 21.44
N ALA A 386 -25.97 -12.52 20.65
CA ALA A 386 -26.81 -13.01 19.55
C ALA A 386 -28.03 -13.78 20.11
N PRO A 387 -29.24 -13.61 19.54
CA PRO A 387 -30.36 -14.48 19.84
C PRO A 387 -30.18 -15.85 19.19
N VAL A 388 -30.40 -16.90 19.98
CA VAL A 388 -30.44 -18.30 19.55
C VAL A 388 -31.65 -18.52 18.65
N ILE A 389 -31.40 -18.79 17.36
CA ILE A 389 -32.43 -19.25 16.42
C ILE A 389 -32.50 -20.77 16.52
N LYS A 390 -33.65 -21.30 16.97
CA LYS A 390 -33.94 -22.73 16.91
C LYS A 390 -34.19 -23.14 15.44
N PRO A 391 -33.64 -24.25 14.95
CA PRO A 391 -33.92 -24.72 13.61
C PRO A 391 -35.37 -25.22 13.51
N THR A 392 -36.12 -24.64 12.58
CA THR A 392 -37.39 -25.17 12.09
C THR A 392 -37.09 -26.37 11.20
N VAL A 393 -37.42 -27.57 11.68
CA VAL A 393 -37.41 -28.80 10.87
C VAL A 393 -38.63 -28.74 9.96
N THR A 394 -38.39 -28.72 8.65
CA THR A 394 -39.45 -28.85 7.64
C THR A 394 -39.46 -30.31 7.20
N ASP A 395 -40.45 -31.06 7.67
CA ASP A 395 -40.74 -32.40 7.17
C ASP A 395 -41.37 -32.28 5.77
N THR A 396 -40.70 -32.83 4.77
CA THR A 396 -41.32 -33.15 3.48
C THR A 396 -41.20 -34.65 3.22
N PRO A 397 -42.30 -35.34 2.90
CA PRO A 397 -42.30 -36.78 2.70
C PRO A 397 -41.75 -37.16 1.32
N PHE A 398 -40.96 -38.23 1.28
CA PHE A 398 -40.59 -38.95 0.06
C PHE A 398 -41.82 -39.63 -0.55
N PRO A 399 -42.03 -39.57 -1.87
CA PRO A 399 -42.86 -40.53 -2.57
C PRO A 399 -42.06 -41.82 -2.84
N LEU A 400 -42.78 -42.94 -2.72
CA LEU A 400 -42.35 -44.32 -3.02
C LEU A 400 -41.95 -44.53 -4.48
#